data_AF-A0A8S3SBR6-F1
#
_entry.id   AF-A0A8S3SBR6-F1
#
_cell.length_a   1.000
_cell.length_b   1.000
_cell.length_c   1.000
_cell.angle_alpha   90.00
_cell.angle_beta   90.00
_cell.angle_gamma   90.00
#
_symmetry.space_group_name_H-M   'P 1'
#
loop_
_entity.id
_entity.type
_entity.pdbx_description
1 polymer ?
#
loop_
_entity_poly.entity_id
_entity_poly.type
_entity_poly.pdbx_seq_one_letter_code
_entity_poly.pdbx_strand_id
1 'polypeptide(L)'
;MIEPPNRSSLWRLDEFKSIVEPNYNDNGLFCGGRGNLASNGGKCGVCGDPYQGPYPNEAGGIYAKGIIARTYRSGQDIPVKIQITANHLGWHEFRLCVNNNISKKITHDCLDKHLLITSDTGLTRTKFSANSGIKELTLQLPKDLVCSQCVLQWKWRTANSPGRSEEEYYGCSDIAIEKSVLPNYSSLSTLLKTSSRQPTRTQAVDIVHHITSTAIPSGRKCKAISPGWKGNPYFDNWCNIQCGNTDCIDHSTFCACDQPTRTQPVDIVQHITSTAIPSGRKCKAISPGWRGNPYFDNWCNTQCGNTDCIDLSTFCACD
;
A
#
# COMPACT_ATOMS: atom_id res chain seq x y z
N MET A 1 -3.35 -6.58 14.31
CA MET A 1 -2.19 -5.77 13.86
C MET A 1 -2.70 -4.78 12.83
N ILE A 2 -2.39 -3.50 13.00
CA ILE A 2 -2.99 -2.42 12.19
C ILE A 2 -2.01 -1.77 11.21
N GLU A 3 -0.71 -2.02 11.34
CA GLU A 3 0.30 -1.64 10.35
C GLU A 3 1.42 -2.70 10.28
N PRO A 4 1.76 -3.24 9.10
CA PRO A 4 0.86 -3.28 7.93
C PRO A 4 -0.49 -3.90 8.36
N PRO A 5 -1.64 -3.36 7.92
CA PRO A 5 -2.93 -3.86 8.38
C PRO A 5 -3.10 -5.33 8.05
N ASN A 6 -3.50 -6.12 9.05
CA ASN A 6 -3.84 -7.53 8.80
C ASN A 6 -5.16 -7.62 8.00
N ARG A 7 -5.40 -8.79 7.40
CA ARG A 7 -6.58 -9.08 6.58
C ARG A 7 -7.90 -8.62 7.22
N SER A 8 -8.11 -8.94 8.50
CA SER A 8 -9.31 -8.53 9.24
C SER A 8 -9.33 -7.05 9.63
N SER A 9 -8.22 -6.33 9.59
CA SER A 9 -8.12 -4.91 9.95
C SER A 9 -8.08 -3.98 8.73
N LEU A 10 -8.04 -4.50 7.50
CA LEU A 10 -8.01 -3.69 6.26
C LEU A 10 -9.15 -2.65 6.24
N TRP A 11 -10.36 -3.02 6.67
CA TRP A 11 -11.53 -2.13 6.69
C TRP A 11 -11.37 -0.89 7.57
N ARG A 12 -10.39 -0.87 8.47
CA ARG A 12 -10.12 0.31 9.31
C ARG A 12 -9.51 1.45 8.51
N LEU A 13 -8.95 1.16 7.35
CA LEU A 13 -8.27 2.12 6.48
C LEU A 13 -9.19 2.54 5.33
N ASP A 14 -9.30 3.84 5.10
CA ASP A 14 -10.23 4.42 4.13
C ASP A 14 -9.99 3.89 2.71
N GLU A 15 -8.74 3.64 2.34
CA GLU A 15 -8.36 3.11 1.03
C GLU A 15 -8.91 1.70 0.74
N PHE A 16 -9.27 0.92 1.78
CA PHE A 16 -9.75 -0.45 1.62
C PHE A 16 -11.24 -0.62 1.93
N LYS A 17 -11.88 0.36 2.59
CA LYS A 17 -13.28 0.27 3.07
C LYS A 17 -14.30 -0.14 2.01
N SER A 18 -14.08 0.21 0.75
CA SER A 18 -15.00 -0.10 -0.36
C SER A 18 -14.79 -1.49 -0.98
N ILE A 19 -13.70 -2.19 -0.65
CA ILE A 19 -13.31 -3.44 -1.29
C ILE A 19 -13.15 -4.63 -0.33
N VAL A 20 -13.25 -4.40 0.98
CA VAL A 20 -13.22 -5.46 2.00
C VAL A 20 -14.46 -5.45 2.87
N GLU A 21 -14.89 -6.63 3.32
CA GLU A 21 -15.92 -6.75 4.34
C GLU A 21 -15.36 -6.38 5.72
N PRO A 22 -16.07 -5.56 6.53
CA PRO A 22 -15.59 -5.21 7.85
C PRO A 22 -15.60 -6.42 8.80
N ASN A 23 -14.52 -6.57 9.57
CA ASN A 23 -14.49 -7.41 10.76
C ASN A 23 -14.44 -6.52 12.00
N TYR A 24 -15.59 -6.24 12.60
CA TYR A 24 -15.66 -5.43 13.82
C TYR A 24 -15.03 -6.10 15.05
N ASN A 25 -14.70 -7.40 14.96
CA ASN A 25 -13.99 -8.19 15.97
C ASN A 25 -12.59 -8.60 15.46
N ASP A 26 -11.93 -7.75 14.69
CA ASP A 26 -10.58 -7.97 14.16
C ASP A 26 -9.48 -7.96 15.24
N ASN A 27 -9.78 -7.46 16.43
CA ASN A 27 -8.97 -7.65 17.64
C ASN A 27 -9.19 -9.03 18.29
N GLY A 28 -10.07 -9.84 17.72
CA GLY A 28 -10.57 -11.11 18.25
C GLY A 28 -10.11 -12.35 17.46
N LEU A 29 -8.91 -12.33 16.87
CA LEU A 29 -8.35 -13.48 16.15
C LEU A 29 -7.53 -14.40 17.09
N PHE A 30 -8.21 -14.99 18.07
CA PHE A 30 -7.62 -15.74 19.19
C PHE A 30 -7.84 -17.25 19.12
N CYS A 31 -7.72 -17.84 17.92
CA CYS A 31 -7.80 -19.29 17.72
C CYS A 31 -9.14 -19.93 18.15
N GLY A 32 -10.22 -19.14 18.19
CA GLY A 32 -11.52 -19.56 18.69
C GLY A 32 -11.65 -19.61 20.22
N GLY A 33 -10.70 -19.07 20.98
CA GLY A 33 -10.73 -19.09 22.45
C GLY A 33 -9.65 -19.96 23.06
N ARG A 34 -9.18 -19.56 24.26
CA ARG A 34 -8.35 -20.39 25.14
C ARG A 34 -8.90 -21.82 25.32
N GLY A 35 -10.22 -21.96 25.46
CA GLY A 35 -10.88 -23.27 25.57
C GLY A 35 -10.74 -24.10 24.29
N ASN A 36 -10.92 -23.48 23.11
CA ASN A 36 -10.72 -24.14 21.83
C ASN A 36 -9.25 -24.56 21.64
N LEU A 37 -8.32 -23.66 21.97
CA LEU A 37 -6.89 -23.94 21.90
C LEU A 37 -6.51 -25.15 22.78
N ALA A 38 -6.99 -25.19 24.02
CA ALA A 38 -6.75 -26.31 24.93
C ALA A 38 -7.33 -27.63 24.40
N SER A 39 -8.58 -27.62 23.94
CA SER A 39 -9.25 -28.82 23.41
C SER A 39 -8.62 -29.35 22.12
N ASN A 40 -7.91 -28.50 21.37
CA ASN A 40 -7.22 -28.86 20.13
C ASN A 40 -5.71 -29.03 20.29
N GLY A 41 -5.23 -29.24 21.52
CA GLY A 41 -3.81 -29.54 21.79
C GLY A 41 -2.87 -28.37 21.45
N GLY A 42 -3.32 -27.13 21.63
CA GLY A 42 -2.55 -25.94 21.34
C GLY A 42 -2.58 -25.51 19.87
N LYS A 43 -3.38 -26.16 19.02
CA LYS A 43 -3.43 -25.86 17.59
C LYS A 43 -4.33 -24.67 17.27
N CYS A 44 -3.93 -23.90 16.26
CA CYS A 44 -4.62 -22.71 15.78
C CYS A 44 -4.60 -22.68 14.24
N GLY A 45 -5.56 -22.00 13.61
CA GLY A 45 -5.43 -21.61 12.21
C GLY A 45 -4.27 -20.64 12.02
N VAL A 46 -3.63 -20.66 10.85
CA VAL A 46 -2.37 -19.94 10.62
C VAL A 46 -2.55 -18.42 10.78
N CYS A 47 -3.76 -17.92 10.52
CA CYS A 47 -4.08 -16.50 10.64
C CYS A 47 -5.03 -16.16 11.80
N GLY A 48 -5.12 -17.01 12.83
CA GLY A 48 -5.86 -16.74 14.07
C GLY A 48 -7.29 -17.27 14.11
N ASP A 49 -7.71 -17.94 13.05
CA ASP A 49 -8.97 -18.67 12.99
C ASP A 49 -8.93 -19.93 13.89
N PRO A 50 -10.09 -20.50 14.29
CA PRO A 50 -10.12 -21.79 14.97
C PRO A 50 -9.44 -22.90 14.16
N TYR A 51 -8.76 -23.83 14.84
CA TYR A 51 -8.03 -24.91 14.18
C TYR A 51 -8.90 -25.80 13.30
N GLN A 52 -10.17 -25.98 13.66
CA GLN A 52 -11.15 -26.78 12.93
C GLN A 52 -11.84 -25.99 11.79
N GLY A 53 -11.56 -24.69 11.67
CA GLY A 53 -12.26 -23.78 10.78
C GLY A 53 -13.60 -23.27 11.33
N PRO A 54 -14.34 -22.44 10.55
CA PRO A 54 -13.96 -21.95 9.22
C PRO A 54 -12.72 -21.03 9.26
N TYR A 55 -12.08 -20.83 8.10
CA TYR A 55 -10.82 -20.07 7.97
C TYR A 55 -10.98 -18.75 7.20
N PRO A 56 -11.76 -17.78 7.69
CA PRO A 56 -12.03 -16.54 6.97
C PRO A 56 -10.77 -15.68 6.74
N ASN A 57 -9.71 -15.86 7.53
CA ASN A 57 -8.46 -15.10 7.41
C ASN A 57 -7.37 -15.83 6.60
N GLU A 58 -7.62 -17.04 6.10
CA GLU A 58 -6.70 -17.77 5.23
C GLU A 58 -7.17 -17.75 3.77
N ALA A 59 -6.29 -18.06 2.81
CA ALA A 59 -6.62 -18.04 1.38
C ALA A 59 -7.93 -18.81 1.07
N GLY A 60 -8.81 -18.17 0.30
CA GLY A 60 -10.19 -18.61 0.05
C GLY A 60 -11.23 -18.13 1.07
N GLY A 61 -10.79 -17.58 2.20
CA GLY A 61 -11.62 -16.94 3.21
C GLY A 61 -12.02 -15.51 2.82
N ILE A 62 -13.10 -15.01 3.43
CA ILE A 62 -13.68 -13.71 3.09
C ILE A 62 -12.71 -12.53 3.30
N TYR A 63 -11.81 -12.60 4.29
CA TYR A 63 -10.84 -11.54 4.57
C TYR A 63 -9.52 -11.70 3.81
N ALA A 64 -9.26 -12.88 3.21
CA ALA A 64 -8.04 -13.15 2.46
C ALA A 64 -8.20 -12.85 0.97
N LYS A 65 -8.46 -11.57 0.64
CA LYS A 65 -8.68 -11.10 -0.73
C LYS A 65 -7.41 -11.00 -1.59
N GLY A 66 -6.23 -11.22 -1.01
CA GLY A 66 -4.94 -11.07 -1.71
C GLY A 66 -4.52 -9.61 -1.93
N ILE A 67 -5.12 -8.66 -1.21
CA ILE A 67 -4.80 -7.23 -1.28
C ILE A 67 -3.42 -7.01 -0.65
N ILE A 68 -2.47 -6.51 -1.42
CA ILE A 68 -1.17 -6.10 -0.90
C ILE A 68 -1.35 -4.81 -0.08
N ALA A 69 -1.27 -4.95 1.24
CA ALA A 69 -1.46 -3.86 2.18
C ALA A 69 -0.33 -2.83 2.10
N ARG A 70 0.91 -3.31 1.91
CA ARG A 70 2.13 -2.51 1.83
C ARG A 70 3.17 -3.18 0.92
N THR A 71 4.01 -2.36 0.32
CA THR A 71 5.19 -2.80 -0.43
C THR A 71 6.45 -2.25 0.24
N TYR A 72 7.45 -3.11 0.42
CA TYR A 72 8.72 -2.79 1.05
C TYR A 72 9.89 -3.17 0.14
N ARG A 73 11.09 -2.69 0.48
CA ARG A 73 12.33 -3.15 -0.13
C ARG A 73 12.93 -4.30 0.66
N SER A 74 13.61 -5.21 -0.05
CA SER A 74 14.41 -6.26 0.55
C SER A 74 15.44 -5.65 1.52
N GLY A 75 15.56 -6.23 2.71
CA GLY A 75 16.43 -5.72 3.78
C GLY A 75 15.92 -4.47 4.50
N GLN A 76 14.73 -3.96 4.18
CA GLN A 76 14.19 -2.75 4.82
C GLN A 76 13.79 -3.03 6.28
N ASP A 77 14.09 -2.06 7.14
CA ASP A 77 13.50 -1.95 8.47
C ASP A 77 12.09 -1.35 8.34
N ILE A 78 11.07 -2.10 8.76
CA ILE A 78 9.66 -1.74 8.57
C ILE A 78 8.98 -1.42 9.92
N PRO A 79 8.16 -0.36 9.98
CA PRO A 79 7.37 -0.11 11.17
C PRO A 79 6.21 -1.10 11.25
N VAL A 80 5.93 -1.59 12.45
CA VAL A 80 4.78 -2.42 12.77
C VAL A 80 4.02 -1.83 13.94
N LYS A 81 2.69 -1.76 13.81
CA LYS A 81 1.79 -1.23 14.85
C LYS A 81 0.75 -2.26 15.26
N ILE A 82 0.65 -2.48 16.56
CA ILE A 82 -0.33 -3.38 17.18
C ILE A 82 -1.22 -2.55 18.09
N GLN A 83 -2.52 -2.55 17.83
CA GLN A 83 -3.50 -1.97 18.73
C GLN A 83 -3.92 -3.02 19.77
N ILE A 84 -3.50 -2.82 21.02
CA ILE A 84 -3.88 -3.65 22.16
C ILE A 84 -5.12 -3.02 22.81
N THR A 85 -6.26 -3.70 22.75
CA THR A 85 -7.50 -3.25 23.40
C THR A 85 -7.54 -3.66 24.87
N ALA A 86 -7.20 -4.92 25.16
CA ALA A 86 -6.98 -5.46 26.50
C ALA A 86 -5.58 -6.09 26.57
N ASN A 87 -4.77 -5.69 27.55
CA ASN A 87 -3.40 -6.21 27.69
C ASN A 87 -3.39 -7.48 28.55
N HIS A 88 -3.00 -8.60 27.97
CA HIS A 88 -2.90 -9.92 28.61
C HIS A 88 -1.44 -10.37 28.83
N LEU A 89 -0.51 -9.40 28.88
CA LEU A 89 0.93 -9.61 29.05
C LEU A 89 1.51 -10.55 27.97
N GLY A 90 2.62 -11.21 28.25
CA GLY A 90 3.21 -12.20 27.35
C GLY A 90 4.12 -11.58 26.31
N TRP A 91 4.21 -12.20 25.13
CA TRP A 91 5.19 -11.83 24.11
C TRP A 91 4.60 -11.84 22.70
N HIS A 92 5.15 -10.96 21.87
CA HIS A 92 4.82 -10.78 20.47
C HIS A 92 5.98 -11.28 19.61
N GLU A 93 5.66 -11.92 18.49
CA GLU A 93 6.61 -12.55 17.58
C GLU A 93 6.09 -12.40 16.15
N PHE A 94 7.01 -12.32 15.19
CA PHE A 94 6.69 -12.06 13.81
C PHE A 94 7.40 -13.04 12.89
N ARG A 95 6.66 -13.59 11.93
CA ARG A 95 7.18 -14.49 10.90
C ARG A 95 6.76 -14.04 9.53
N LEU A 96 7.55 -14.41 8.52
CA LEU A 96 7.28 -14.09 7.13
C LEU A 96 7.24 -15.37 6.29
N CYS A 97 6.23 -15.50 5.43
CA CYS A 97 6.15 -16.58 4.45
C CYS A 97 6.16 -15.99 3.04
N VAL A 98 7.11 -16.44 2.19
CA VAL A 98 7.11 -16.15 0.75
C VAL A 98 6.09 -17.07 0.08
N ASN A 99 4.98 -16.51 -0.38
CA ASN A 99 3.85 -17.30 -0.88
C ASN A 99 3.62 -17.13 -2.39
N ASN A 100 3.68 -15.89 -2.91
CA ASN A 100 3.56 -15.52 -4.32
C ASN A 100 2.31 -16.06 -5.03
N ASN A 101 1.30 -16.48 -4.27
CA ASN A 101 0.05 -17.03 -4.79
C ASN A 101 -1.07 -16.79 -3.77
N ILE A 102 -1.90 -15.78 -4.03
CA ILE A 102 -2.98 -15.35 -3.13
C ILE A 102 -4.04 -16.45 -2.86
N SER A 103 -4.17 -17.43 -3.75
CA SER A 103 -5.11 -18.54 -3.60
C SER A 103 -4.52 -19.71 -2.81
N LYS A 104 -3.22 -19.68 -2.50
CA LYS A 104 -2.54 -20.72 -1.73
C LYS A 104 -2.55 -20.38 -0.24
N LYS A 105 -3.03 -21.32 0.58
CA LYS A 105 -2.87 -21.25 2.03
C LYS A 105 -1.40 -21.40 2.42
N ILE A 106 -0.94 -20.51 3.29
CA ILE A 106 0.40 -20.61 3.89
C ILE A 106 0.42 -21.65 5.02
N THR A 107 1.61 -22.13 5.39
CA THR A 107 1.81 -23.12 6.46
C THR A 107 2.76 -22.57 7.53
N HIS A 108 2.74 -23.18 8.72
CA HIS A 108 3.74 -22.90 9.76
C HIS A 108 5.16 -23.16 9.25
N ASP A 109 5.39 -24.26 8.52
CA ASP A 109 6.70 -24.55 7.90
C ASP A 109 7.19 -23.45 6.96
N CYS A 110 6.30 -22.74 6.27
CA CYS A 110 6.70 -21.60 5.44
C CYS A 110 7.13 -20.41 6.30
N LEU A 111 6.36 -20.12 7.35
CA LEU A 111 6.60 -19.02 8.28
C LEU A 111 7.88 -19.24 9.09
N ASP A 112 8.16 -20.48 9.50
CA ASP A 112 9.32 -20.83 10.32
C ASP A 112 10.66 -20.66 9.58
N LYS A 113 10.63 -20.51 8.25
CA LYS A 113 11.82 -20.14 7.47
C LYS A 113 12.30 -18.72 7.74
N HIS A 114 11.41 -17.82 8.18
CA HIS A 114 11.75 -16.42 8.38
C HIS A 114 11.10 -15.88 9.66
N LEU A 115 11.64 -16.30 10.81
CA LEU A 115 11.42 -15.64 12.09
C LEU A 115 12.14 -14.28 12.08
N LEU A 116 11.38 -13.20 12.24
CA LEU A 116 11.91 -11.84 12.16
C LEU A 116 12.42 -11.37 13.52
N ILE A 117 13.41 -10.48 13.49
CA ILE A 117 13.91 -9.77 14.66
C ILE A 117 13.41 -8.32 14.66
N THR A 118 13.32 -7.75 15.86
CA THR A 118 13.19 -6.30 16.02
C THR A 118 14.52 -5.60 15.72
N SER A 119 14.49 -4.52 14.95
CA SER A 119 15.71 -3.77 14.60
C SER A 119 16.34 -3.10 15.83
N ASP A 120 15.52 -2.68 16.80
CA ASP A 120 15.99 -1.95 17.99
C ASP A 120 16.69 -2.86 19.01
N THR A 121 16.23 -4.10 19.17
CA THR A 121 16.72 -5.00 20.23
C THR A 121 17.33 -6.30 19.71
N GLY A 122 17.18 -6.62 18.43
CA GLY A 122 17.64 -7.88 17.83
C GLY A 122 16.88 -9.10 18.33
N LEU A 123 15.76 -8.92 19.04
CA LEU A 123 15.01 -10.01 19.65
C LEU A 123 13.91 -10.52 18.70
N THR A 124 13.67 -11.83 18.74
CA THR A 124 12.54 -12.45 18.02
C THR A 124 11.24 -12.41 18.83
N ARG A 125 11.34 -12.15 20.14
CA ARG A 125 10.19 -12.02 21.04
C ARG A 125 10.28 -10.75 21.86
N THR A 126 9.21 -9.95 21.79
CA THR A 126 9.13 -8.67 22.49
C THR A 126 7.95 -8.65 23.45
N LYS A 127 8.17 -8.10 24.64
CA LYS A 127 7.12 -7.85 25.63
C LYS A 127 6.82 -6.37 25.66
N PHE A 128 5.55 -6.01 25.63
CA PHE A 128 5.15 -4.63 25.87
C PHE A 128 4.89 -4.37 27.34
N SER A 129 4.93 -3.09 27.71
CA SER A 129 4.40 -2.61 28.99
C SER A 129 2.92 -2.99 29.14
N ALA A 130 2.48 -3.22 30.39
CA ALA A 130 1.15 -3.76 30.73
C ALA A 130 -0.05 -2.83 30.45
N ASN A 131 0.14 -1.70 29.77
CA ASN A 131 -0.93 -0.80 29.33
C ASN A 131 -1.46 -1.17 27.93
N SER A 132 -2.75 -0.88 27.70
CA SER A 132 -3.38 -0.91 26.38
C SER A 132 -2.93 0.26 25.49
N GLY A 133 -3.36 0.25 24.23
CA GLY A 133 -3.06 1.28 23.23
C GLY A 133 -2.23 0.76 22.06
N ILE A 134 -1.73 1.69 21.26
CA ILE A 134 -0.88 1.36 20.12
C ILE A 134 0.53 1.04 20.62
N LYS A 135 1.07 -0.09 20.16
CA LYS A 135 2.43 -0.55 20.39
C LYS A 135 3.16 -0.56 19.06
N GLU A 136 4.33 0.04 19.03
CA GLU A 136 5.14 0.18 17.81
C GLU A 136 6.46 -0.58 17.97
N LEU A 137 6.88 -1.22 16.89
CA LEU A 137 8.16 -1.91 16.76
C LEU A 137 8.70 -1.69 15.35
N THR A 138 10.01 -1.79 15.20
CA THR A 138 10.66 -1.87 13.88
C THR A 138 11.10 -3.31 13.65
N LEU A 139 10.71 -3.92 12.53
CA LEU A 139 11.15 -5.26 12.13
C LEU A 139 12.15 -5.20 11.00
N GLN A 140 13.18 -6.04 11.05
CA GLN A 140 14.13 -6.17 9.95
C GLN A 140 13.65 -7.22 8.95
N LEU A 141 13.39 -6.80 7.71
CA LEU A 141 13.15 -7.75 6.61
C LEU A 141 14.46 -8.41 6.16
N PRO A 142 14.44 -9.67 5.67
CA PRO A 142 15.64 -10.31 5.16
C PRO A 142 16.22 -9.60 3.93
N LYS A 143 17.55 -9.51 3.84
CA LYS A 143 18.27 -8.68 2.84
C LYS A 143 18.16 -9.16 1.39
N ASP A 144 17.94 -10.44 1.17
CA ASP A 144 17.92 -11.07 -0.16
C ASP A 144 16.56 -11.72 -0.47
N LEU A 145 15.50 -11.28 0.22
CA LEU A 145 14.16 -11.84 0.08
C LEU A 145 13.28 -10.92 -0.74
N VAL A 146 12.65 -11.47 -1.77
CA VAL A 146 11.67 -10.80 -2.60
C VAL A 146 10.42 -11.66 -2.76
N CYS A 147 9.27 -11.02 -2.89
CA CYS A 147 7.99 -11.68 -3.10
C CYS A 147 6.97 -10.72 -3.70
N SER A 148 6.21 -11.19 -4.68
CA SER A 148 5.04 -10.47 -5.19
C SER A 148 3.90 -10.50 -4.18
N GLN A 149 3.85 -11.54 -3.35
CA GLN A 149 2.97 -11.61 -2.19
C GLN A 149 3.62 -12.47 -1.09
N CYS A 150 3.99 -11.82 0.00
CA CYS A 150 4.35 -12.46 1.27
C CYS A 150 3.20 -12.35 2.26
N VAL A 151 3.19 -13.27 3.22
CA VAL A 151 2.35 -13.13 4.42
C VAL A 151 3.23 -12.83 5.62
N LEU A 152 3.05 -11.65 6.20
CA LEU A 152 3.60 -11.30 7.51
C LEU A 152 2.61 -11.74 8.59
N GLN A 153 3.00 -12.71 9.41
CA GLN A 153 2.23 -13.16 10.56
C GLN A 153 2.72 -12.46 11.82
N TRP A 154 1.81 -11.77 12.50
CA TRP A 154 1.95 -11.44 13.90
C TRP A 154 1.37 -12.57 14.76
N LYS A 155 2.11 -12.99 15.77
CA LYS A 155 1.64 -13.86 16.87
C LYS A 155 1.79 -13.12 18.19
N TRP A 156 0.80 -13.25 19.06
CA TRP A 156 0.86 -12.83 20.45
C TRP A 156 0.44 -13.99 21.34
N ARG A 157 1.35 -14.45 22.22
CA ARG A 157 1.05 -15.43 23.26
C ARG A 157 0.92 -14.72 24.60
N THR A 158 -0.23 -14.85 25.25
CA THR A 158 -0.51 -14.19 26.54
C THR A 158 0.29 -14.79 27.69
N ALA A 159 0.25 -14.14 28.84
CA ALA A 159 0.87 -14.64 30.08
C ALA A 159 0.09 -14.25 31.34
N ASN A 160 -1.24 -14.21 31.25
CA ASN A 160 -2.13 -13.87 32.35
C ASN A 160 -2.91 -15.07 32.90
N SER A 161 -2.58 -16.30 32.47
CA SER A 161 -3.29 -17.53 32.85
C SER A 161 -2.37 -18.56 33.52
N PRO A 162 -1.72 -18.24 34.65
CA PRO A 162 -0.78 -19.14 35.32
C PRO A 162 -1.44 -20.49 35.65
N GLY A 163 -0.76 -21.59 35.30
CA GLY A 163 -1.25 -22.95 35.52
C GLY A 163 -2.34 -23.41 34.55
N ARG A 164 -2.61 -22.67 33.46
CA ARG A 164 -3.59 -23.02 32.43
C ARG A 164 -2.99 -22.85 31.03
N SER A 165 -3.70 -23.32 30.00
CA SER A 165 -3.36 -22.94 28.62
C SER A 165 -3.47 -21.43 28.47
N GLU A 166 -2.43 -20.80 27.95
CA GLU A 166 -2.46 -19.39 27.56
C GLU A 166 -3.32 -19.21 26.30
N GLU A 167 -3.83 -17.99 26.10
CA GLU A 167 -4.48 -17.62 24.86
C GLU A 167 -3.42 -17.18 23.84
N GLU A 168 -3.74 -17.35 22.56
CA GLU A 168 -2.87 -16.90 21.47
C GLU A 168 -3.68 -16.13 20.45
N TYR A 169 -3.16 -14.98 20.03
CA TYR A 169 -3.73 -14.12 18.99
C TYR A 169 -2.82 -14.11 17.78
N TYR A 170 -3.42 -13.99 16.61
CA TYR A 170 -2.69 -13.92 15.36
C TYR A 170 -3.22 -12.81 14.44
N GLY A 171 -2.42 -12.43 13.46
CA GLY A 171 -2.87 -11.61 12.35
C GLY A 171 -1.94 -11.75 11.15
N CYS A 172 -2.52 -11.98 9.98
CA CYS A 172 -1.78 -12.08 8.73
C CYS A 172 -1.98 -10.83 7.88
N SER A 173 -0.90 -10.22 7.42
CA SER A 173 -0.92 -9.13 6.44
C SER A 173 -0.28 -9.60 5.15
N ASP A 174 -0.93 -9.31 4.03
CA ASP A 174 -0.38 -9.54 2.69
C ASP A 174 0.49 -8.34 2.31
N ILE A 175 1.78 -8.56 2.06
CA ILE A 175 2.75 -7.51 1.71
C ILE A 175 3.56 -7.91 0.48
N ALA A 176 4.14 -6.96 -0.22
CA ALA A 176 5.12 -7.22 -1.28
C ALA A 176 6.52 -6.78 -0.85
N ILE A 177 7.55 -7.49 -1.32
CA ILE A 177 8.95 -7.14 -1.07
C ILE A 177 9.68 -7.13 -2.40
N GLU A 178 10.17 -5.94 -2.76
CA GLU A 178 10.88 -5.68 -4.01
C GLU A 178 12.39 -5.66 -3.82
N LYS A 179 13.14 -5.89 -4.90
CA LYS A 179 14.59 -5.88 -4.85
C LYS A 179 15.11 -4.49 -4.48
N SER A 180 16.04 -4.42 -3.54
CA SER A 180 16.77 -3.19 -3.26
C SER A 180 17.71 -2.88 -4.44
N VAL A 181 17.42 -1.83 -5.20
CA VAL A 181 18.32 -1.33 -6.24
C VAL A 181 19.29 -0.35 -5.58
N LEU A 182 20.38 -0.84 -5.03
CA LEU A 182 21.52 0.02 -4.72
C LEU A 182 22.24 0.32 -6.04
N PRO A 183 22.45 1.60 -6.43
CA PRO A 183 23.22 1.92 -7.63
C PRO A 183 24.64 1.35 -7.47
N ASN A 184 25.03 0.48 -8.40
CA ASN A 184 26.33 -0.15 -8.42
C ASN A 184 27.38 0.88 -8.88
N TYR A 185 28.02 1.57 -7.94
CA TYR A 185 29.03 2.61 -8.21
C TYR A 185 30.29 2.11 -8.95
N SER A 186 30.38 0.82 -9.26
CA SER A 186 31.53 0.23 -9.98
C SER A 186 31.54 0.55 -11.49
N SER A 187 30.38 0.79 -12.12
CA SER A 187 30.28 1.06 -13.57
C SER A 187 30.58 2.52 -13.98
N LEU A 188 30.57 3.47 -13.04
CA LEU A 188 30.93 4.87 -13.31
C LEU A 188 32.44 5.10 -13.39
N SER A 189 33.25 4.17 -12.90
CA SER A 189 34.72 4.28 -12.88
C SER A 189 35.39 4.02 -14.23
N THR A 190 34.68 3.37 -15.16
CA THR A 190 35.23 2.99 -16.48
C THR A 190 35.10 4.10 -17.52
N LEU A 191 34.18 5.06 -17.34
CA LEU A 191 33.94 6.16 -18.28
C LEU A 191 34.88 7.37 -18.10
N LEU A 192 35.60 7.46 -16.97
CA LEU A 192 36.43 8.62 -16.63
C LEU A 192 37.94 8.46 -16.95
N LYS A 193 38.37 7.33 -17.53
CA LYS A 193 39.81 7.03 -17.74
C LYS A 193 40.36 7.33 -19.14
N THR A 194 39.56 7.82 -20.08
CA THR A 194 40.00 8.10 -21.46
C THR A 194 39.69 9.52 -21.89
N SER A 195 40.33 10.51 -21.27
CA SER A 195 40.64 11.78 -21.96
C SER A 195 41.68 12.56 -21.17
N SER A 196 42.96 12.29 -21.45
CA SER A 196 44.09 13.12 -21.03
C SER A 196 44.65 13.79 -22.26
N ARG A 197 44.33 15.08 -22.47
CA ARG A 197 45.16 16.01 -23.24
C ARG A 197 44.97 17.44 -22.74
N GLN A 198 46.12 18.12 -22.64
CA GLN A 198 46.40 19.44 -22.07
C GLN A 198 45.77 20.58 -22.91
N PRO A 199 45.41 21.75 -22.33
CA PRO A 199 44.69 22.79 -23.04
C PRO A 199 45.63 23.74 -23.80
N THR A 200 45.29 24.09 -25.04
CA THR A 200 45.88 25.24 -25.75
C THR A 200 44.79 26.27 -26.02
N ARG A 201 45.13 27.53 -25.74
CA ARG A 201 44.27 28.72 -25.75
C ARG A 201 44.03 29.20 -27.17
N THR A 202 42.78 29.11 -27.65
CA THR A 202 42.30 29.87 -28.82
C THR A 202 40.84 30.30 -28.61
N GLN A 203 40.51 31.44 -29.20
CA GLN A 203 39.38 32.32 -28.90
C GLN A 203 38.01 31.68 -29.11
N ALA A 204 37.07 32.04 -28.24
CA ALA A 204 35.69 31.60 -28.26
C ALA A 204 34.94 32.18 -29.46
N VAL A 205 34.45 31.29 -30.33
CA VAL A 205 33.34 31.56 -31.25
C VAL A 205 32.17 30.76 -30.70
N ASP A 206 31.06 31.46 -30.43
CA ASP A 206 29.83 30.90 -29.88
C ASP A 206 29.23 29.85 -30.83
N ILE A 207 29.29 28.58 -30.42
CA ILE A 207 28.35 27.53 -30.86
C ILE A 207 27.82 26.87 -29.59
N VAL A 208 26.64 27.31 -29.18
CA VAL A 208 25.90 26.79 -28.03
C VAL A 208 25.19 25.50 -28.44
N HIS A 209 25.70 24.35 -28.01
CA HIS A 209 24.87 23.17 -27.75
C HIS A 209 24.80 22.98 -26.23
N HIS A 210 23.73 23.54 -25.65
CA HIS A 210 23.42 23.44 -24.23
C HIS A 210 22.93 22.02 -23.90
N ILE A 211 23.81 21.16 -23.40
CA ILE A 211 23.42 20.18 -22.37
C ILE A 211 23.78 20.82 -21.03
N THR A 212 22.93 21.75 -20.60
CA THR A 212 22.99 22.32 -19.26
C THR A 212 22.30 21.36 -18.30
N SER A 213 23.09 20.55 -17.60
CA SER A 213 22.72 20.08 -16.26
C SER A 213 22.73 21.29 -15.32
N THR A 214 21.63 22.03 -15.31
CA THR A 214 21.34 23.04 -14.28
C THR A 214 20.82 22.36 -13.02
N ALA A 215 21.46 22.68 -11.89
CA ALA A 215 20.92 22.39 -10.58
C ALA A 215 19.83 23.42 -10.18
N ILE A 216 18.81 22.95 -9.42
CA ILE A 216 17.92 23.68 -8.46
C ILE A 216 16.77 24.53 -9.08
N PRO A 217 15.52 24.69 -8.52
CA PRO A 217 15.00 24.48 -7.13
C PRO A 217 13.79 23.52 -6.98
N SER A 218 13.69 22.67 -5.94
CA SER A 218 13.11 22.92 -4.58
C SER A 218 11.71 23.55 -4.52
N GLY A 219 10.70 22.73 -4.16
CA GLY A 219 9.60 23.15 -3.28
C GLY A 219 8.30 23.70 -3.89
N ARG A 220 7.77 23.13 -4.99
CA ARG A 220 6.40 23.51 -5.41
C ARG A 220 5.37 23.00 -4.42
N LYS A 221 4.44 23.86 -4.02
CA LYS A 221 3.32 23.47 -3.18
C LYS A 221 2.23 22.89 -4.04
N CYS A 222 1.86 21.65 -3.75
CA CYS A 222 0.78 20.92 -4.36
C CYS A 222 -0.39 20.80 -3.38
N LYS A 223 -1.61 20.86 -3.91
CA LYS A 223 -2.86 20.80 -3.16
C LYS A 223 -3.85 19.90 -3.85
N ALA A 224 -4.76 19.35 -3.06
CA ALA A 224 -5.82 18.53 -3.60
C ALA A 224 -6.88 19.38 -4.30
N ILE A 225 -7.30 18.95 -5.49
CA ILE A 225 -8.31 19.64 -6.31
C ILE A 225 -9.59 18.84 -6.52
N SER A 226 -9.56 17.53 -6.24
CA SER A 226 -10.72 16.67 -6.44
C SER A 226 -11.86 17.05 -5.47
N PRO A 227 -13.13 16.95 -5.93
CA PRO A 227 -14.28 17.13 -5.05
C PRO A 227 -14.20 16.14 -3.87
N GLY A 228 -14.14 16.66 -2.64
CA GLY A 228 -14.01 15.88 -1.41
C GLY A 228 -12.61 15.88 -0.77
N TRP A 229 -11.55 16.22 -1.51
CA TRP A 229 -10.20 16.37 -0.95
C TRP A 229 -9.77 17.83 -0.81
N LYS A 230 -10.34 18.70 -1.65
CA LYS A 230 -10.05 20.13 -1.68
C LYS A 230 -10.24 20.78 -0.30
N GLY A 231 -9.20 21.43 0.20
CA GLY A 231 -9.20 22.14 1.49
C GLY A 231 -8.84 21.29 2.70
N ASN A 232 -8.54 19.99 2.50
CA ASN A 232 -8.04 19.15 3.57
C ASN A 232 -6.48 19.17 3.59
N PRO A 233 -5.86 19.65 4.68
CA PRO A 233 -4.40 19.78 4.78
C PRO A 233 -3.66 18.44 4.70
N TYR A 234 -4.33 17.32 4.99
CA TYR A 234 -3.78 15.98 4.82
C TYR A 234 -3.58 15.63 3.34
N PHE A 235 -4.60 15.88 2.50
CA PHE A 235 -4.50 15.62 1.06
C PHE A 235 -3.62 16.63 0.35
N ASP A 236 -3.52 17.86 0.87
CA ASP A 236 -2.52 18.82 0.41
C ASP A 236 -1.10 18.30 0.69
N ASN A 237 -0.83 17.77 1.88
CA ASN A 237 0.47 17.17 2.19
C ASN A 237 0.77 15.93 1.33
N TRP A 238 -0.24 15.12 1.06
CA TRP A 238 -0.12 13.99 0.13
C TRP A 238 0.28 14.46 -1.28
N CYS A 239 -0.41 15.47 -1.83
CA CYS A 239 -0.05 16.07 -3.11
C CYS A 239 1.38 16.64 -3.10
N ASN A 240 1.82 17.27 -1.99
CA ASN A 240 3.19 17.77 -1.85
C ASN A 240 4.24 16.65 -1.90
N ILE A 241 3.95 15.49 -1.32
CA ILE A 241 4.87 14.35 -1.31
C ILE A 241 4.94 13.70 -2.69
N GLN A 242 3.79 13.48 -3.33
CA GLN A 242 3.75 12.77 -4.61
C GLN A 242 4.18 13.63 -5.80
N CYS A 243 3.90 14.93 -5.75
CA CYS A 243 4.09 15.85 -6.87
C CYS A 243 5.09 16.99 -6.60
N GLY A 244 5.54 17.18 -5.35
CA GLY A 244 6.40 18.33 -4.98
C GLY A 244 7.74 18.40 -5.72
N ASN A 245 8.19 17.28 -6.31
CA ASN A 245 9.41 17.19 -7.11
C ASN A 245 9.19 16.54 -8.50
N THR A 246 7.96 16.19 -8.89
CA THR A 246 7.62 15.46 -10.14
C THR A 246 6.48 16.16 -10.87
N ASP A 247 6.42 16.08 -12.21
CA ASP A 247 5.43 16.76 -13.06
C ASP A 247 3.96 16.42 -12.78
N CYS A 248 3.68 15.49 -11.85
CA CYS A 248 2.34 15.16 -11.35
C CYS A 248 1.39 14.64 -12.44
N ILE A 249 1.92 14.11 -13.54
CA ILE A 249 1.12 13.66 -14.69
C ILE A 249 0.11 12.59 -14.26
N ASP A 250 0.56 11.61 -13.49
CA ASP A 250 -0.26 10.47 -13.03
C ASP A 250 -1.25 10.80 -11.90
N HIS A 251 -1.18 12.02 -11.36
CA HIS A 251 -2.01 12.47 -10.23
C HIS A 251 -2.71 13.80 -10.49
N SER A 252 -2.68 14.28 -11.74
CA SER A 252 -3.24 15.56 -12.19
C SER A 252 -4.75 15.69 -12.02
N THR A 253 -5.47 14.58 -11.87
CA THR A 253 -6.91 14.53 -11.55
C THR A 253 -7.23 14.80 -10.08
N PHE A 254 -6.26 14.59 -9.19
CA PHE A 254 -6.43 14.72 -7.74
C PHE A 254 -5.64 15.88 -7.16
N CYS A 255 -4.51 16.23 -7.76
CA CYS A 255 -3.57 17.23 -7.28
C CYS A 255 -3.32 18.30 -8.34
N ALA A 256 -3.26 19.55 -7.88
CA ALA A 256 -2.67 20.65 -8.65
C ALA A 256 -1.50 21.23 -7.88
N CYS A 257 -0.44 21.61 -8.59
CA CYS A 257 0.71 22.27 -8.02
C CYS A 257 0.84 23.69 -8.55
N ASP A 258 1.33 24.59 -7.70
CA ASP A 258 1.72 25.93 -8.14
C ASP A 258 2.81 25.80 -9.22
N GLN A 259 2.64 26.52 -10.32
CA GLN A 259 3.66 26.58 -11.38
C GLN A 259 4.95 27.18 -10.80
N PRO A 260 6.14 26.68 -11.17
CA PRO A 260 7.38 27.31 -10.76
C PRO A 260 7.36 28.76 -11.24
N THR A 261 7.64 29.71 -10.35
CA THR A 261 7.67 31.13 -10.69
C THR A 261 8.80 31.39 -11.67
N ARG A 262 8.49 31.36 -12.97
CA ARG A 262 9.24 32.04 -14.01
C ARG A 262 8.26 32.78 -14.91
N THR A 263 8.49 34.08 -15.00
CA THR A 263 7.78 35.07 -15.81
C THR A 263 7.45 34.59 -17.23
N GLN A 264 6.17 34.73 -17.59
CA GLN A 264 5.50 34.65 -18.91
C GLN A 264 6.16 35.58 -19.98
N PRO A 265 5.99 35.38 -21.31
CA PRO A 265 4.69 35.32 -22.01
C PRO A 265 4.45 34.25 -23.12
N VAL A 266 3.18 33.77 -23.17
CA VAL A 266 2.21 33.39 -24.26
C VAL A 266 2.75 32.91 -25.65
N ASP A 267 2.20 31.94 -26.43
CA ASP A 267 0.81 31.67 -26.90
C ASP A 267 0.66 30.34 -27.73
N ILE A 268 -0.54 29.70 -27.66
CA ILE A 268 -1.36 28.93 -28.67
C ILE A 268 -0.76 27.63 -29.30
N VAL A 269 -1.42 26.46 -29.45
CA VAL A 269 -2.63 26.13 -30.24
C VAL A 269 -3.33 24.87 -29.72
N GLN A 270 -4.65 24.96 -29.62
CA GLN A 270 -5.61 23.88 -29.38
C GLN A 270 -6.11 23.34 -30.74
N HIS A 271 -6.03 22.04 -30.98
CA HIS A 271 -6.81 21.39 -32.04
C HIS A 271 -7.74 20.35 -31.42
N ILE A 272 -9.00 20.74 -31.25
CA ILE A 272 -10.12 19.82 -31.03
C ILE A 272 -10.82 19.70 -32.38
N THR A 273 -10.68 18.56 -33.03
CA THR A 273 -11.59 18.18 -34.12
C THR A 273 -12.86 17.65 -33.51
N SER A 274 -13.90 18.49 -33.59
CA SER A 274 -15.29 18.21 -33.24
C SER A 274 -15.88 17.16 -34.19
N THR A 275 -16.31 16.03 -33.64
CA THR A 275 -17.44 15.27 -34.17
C THR A 275 -18.65 15.58 -33.29
N ALA A 276 -19.71 16.08 -33.91
CA ALA A 276 -20.94 16.48 -33.22
C ALA A 276 -21.58 15.27 -32.52
N ILE A 277 -21.85 15.42 -31.22
CA ILE A 277 -22.48 14.40 -30.36
C ILE A 277 -23.99 14.72 -30.25
N PRO A 278 -24.90 13.74 -30.40
CA PRO A 278 -26.32 13.96 -30.24
C PRO A 278 -26.65 14.37 -28.80
N SER A 279 -27.33 15.50 -28.62
CA SER A 279 -27.83 15.95 -27.33
C SER A 279 -29.07 15.17 -26.92
N GLY A 280 -29.07 14.61 -25.70
CA GLY A 280 -30.26 14.03 -25.07
C GLY A 280 -30.40 12.50 -25.12
N ARG A 281 -29.31 11.75 -25.34
CA ARG A 281 -29.32 10.28 -25.23
C ARG A 281 -29.49 9.82 -23.78
N LYS A 282 -30.25 8.74 -23.57
CA LYS A 282 -30.46 8.08 -22.28
C LYS A 282 -29.45 6.97 -22.06
N CYS A 283 -28.52 7.24 -21.15
CA CYS A 283 -27.51 6.29 -20.74
C CYS A 283 -27.97 5.45 -19.54
N LYS A 284 -27.57 4.18 -19.49
CA LYS A 284 -27.85 3.23 -18.42
C LYS A 284 -26.60 2.48 -18.01
N ALA A 285 -26.58 2.04 -16.77
CA ALA A 285 -25.49 1.23 -16.26
C ALA A 285 -25.59 -0.21 -16.80
N ILE A 286 -24.50 -0.71 -17.38
CA ILE A 286 -24.41 -2.05 -17.97
C ILE A 286 -23.52 -3.01 -17.18
N SER A 287 -22.66 -2.48 -16.30
CA SER A 287 -21.72 -3.30 -15.55
C SER A 287 -22.44 -4.23 -14.55
N PRO A 288 -21.93 -5.47 -14.36
CA PRO A 288 -22.43 -6.37 -13.34
C PRO A 288 -22.31 -5.72 -11.95
N GLY A 289 -23.44 -5.52 -11.27
CA GLY A 289 -23.53 -4.85 -9.96
C GLY A 289 -24.13 -3.44 -10.01
N TRP A 290 -24.14 -2.79 -11.18
CA TRP A 290 -24.82 -1.49 -11.36
C TRP A 290 -26.10 -1.62 -12.18
N ARG A 291 -26.16 -2.63 -13.07
CA ARG A 291 -27.31 -2.91 -13.92
C ARG A 291 -28.59 -3.06 -13.11
N GLY A 292 -29.61 -2.28 -13.47
CA GLY A 292 -30.92 -2.29 -12.83
C GLY A 292 -31.05 -1.40 -11.59
N ASN A 293 -30.01 -0.63 -11.25
CA ASN A 293 -30.06 0.35 -10.18
C ASN A 293 -30.28 1.77 -10.77
N PRO A 294 -31.43 2.43 -10.47
CA PRO A 294 -31.77 3.75 -11.00
C PRO A 294 -30.77 4.85 -10.66
N TYR A 295 -30.01 4.70 -9.56
CA TYR A 295 -28.99 5.65 -9.17
C TYR A 295 -27.83 5.69 -10.19
N PHE A 296 -27.35 4.51 -10.60
CA PHE A 296 -26.26 4.41 -11.57
C PHE A 296 -26.72 4.75 -12.99
N ASP A 297 -27.99 4.51 -13.32
CA ASP A 297 -28.59 4.99 -14.56
C ASP A 297 -28.58 6.54 -14.61
N ASN A 298 -28.96 7.22 -13.52
CA ASN A 298 -28.91 8.68 -13.47
C ASN A 298 -27.48 9.23 -13.53
N TRP A 299 -26.52 8.52 -12.94
CA TRP A 299 -25.10 8.84 -13.04
C TRP A 299 -24.60 8.73 -14.49
N CYS A 300 -24.91 7.63 -15.18
CA CYS A 300 -24.57 7.46 -16.60
C CYS A 300 -25.19 8.56 -17.48
N ASN A 301 -26.45 8.94 -17.23
CA ASN A 301 -27.09 10.05 -17.94
C ASN A 301 -26.36 11.39 -17.72
N THR A 302 -25.88 11.64 -16.50
CA THR A 302 -25.17 12.88 -16.18
C THR A 302 -23.79 12.93 -16.83
N GLN A 303 -23.08 11.79 -16.84
CA GLN A 303 -21.69 11.74 -17.32
C GLN A 303 -21.57 11.55 -18.83
N CYS A 304 -22.58 10.94 -19.49
CA CYS A 304 -22.50 10.53 -20.89
C CYS A 304 -23.66 11.05 -21.77
N GLY A 305 -24.68 11.68 -21.19
CA GLY A 305 -25.88 12.12 -21.93
C GLY A 305 -25.64 13.29 -22.90
N ASN A 306 -24.54 14.02 -22.75
CA ASN A 306 -24.17 15.17 -23.59
C ASN A 306 -22.68 15.17 -24.04
N THR A 307 -21.96 14.08 -23.79
CA THR A 307 -20.50 13.94 -23.95
C THR A 307 -20.16 12.54 -24.43
N ASP A 308 -19.02 12.35 -25.10
CA ASP A 308 -18.65 11.05 -25.66
C ASP A 308 -18.20 10.09 -24.56
N CYS A 309 -18.96 9.01 -24.39
CA CYS A 309 -18.83 8.05 -23.29
C CYS A 309 -17.69 7.03 -23.51
N ILE A 310 -16.62 7.41 -24.22
CA ILE A 310 -15.58 6.49 -24.68
C ILE A 310 -14.85 5.86 -23.48
N ASP A 311 -14.49 6.67 -22.49
CA ASP A 311 -13.75 6.25 -21.30
C ASP A 311 -14.62 5.54 -20.24
N LEU A 312 -15.95 5.51 -20.44
CA LEU A 312 -16.92 4.92 -19.51
C LEU A 312 -17.76 3.81 -20.16
N SER A 313 -17.39 3.37 -21.37
CA SER A 313 -18.11 2.37 -22.17
C SER A 313 -18.20 0.98 -21.52
N THR A 314 -17.38 0.70 -20.51
CA THR A 314 -17.43 -0.52 -19.69
C THR A 314 -18.47 -0.46 -18.57
N PHE A 315 -18.93 0.74 -18.20
CA PHE A 315 -19.87 0.96 -17.10
C PHE A 315 -21.22 1.46 -17.58
N CYS A 316 -21.25 2.29 -18.62
CA CYS A 316 -22.43 2.93 -19.16
C CYS A 316 -22.61 2.60 -20.64
N ALA A 317 -23.85 2.33 -21.05
CA ALA A 317 -24.26 2.33 -22.46
C ALA A 317 -25.37 3.35 -22.67
N CYS A 318 -25.33 4.04 -23.80
CA CYS A 318 -26.36 5.00 -24.22
C CYS A 318 -27.03 4.52 -25.51
N ASP A 319 -28.29 4.89 -25.70
CA ASP A 319 -29.10 4.66 -26.91
C ASP A 319 -28.71 5.59 -28.08
#